data_AF-A0A2E7A1X3-F1
#
_entry.id   AF-A0A2E7A1X3-F1
#
_cell.length_a   1.000
_cell.length_b   1.000
_cell.length_c   1.000
_cell.angle_alpha   90.00
_cell.angle_beta   90.00
_cell.angle_gamma   90.00
#
_symmetry.space_group_name_H-M   'P 1'
#
loop_
_entity.id
_entity.type
_entity.pdbx_description
1 polymer ?
#
loop_
_entity_poly.entity_id
_entity_poly.type
_entity_poly.pdbx_seq_one_letter_code
_entity_poly.pdbx_strand_id
1 'polypeptide(L)' 'MKGLDTVKGWARELIDLLLVFIVLGVVCQIIFGNETTGIPYFGEMTANLIDVIKGFGEGNIAGLIALLVIISLYRAGQRA' A
#
# COMPACT_ATOMS: atom_id res chain seq x y z
N MET A 1 -32.35 -15.04 -5.25
CA MET A 1 -30.95 -14.55 -5.18
C MET A 1 -30.83 -13.09 -4.72
N LYS A 2 -31.93 -12.36 -4.42
CA LYS A 2 -31.88 -10.93 -4.03
C LYS A 2 -31.17 -10.64 -2.68
N GLY A 3 -31.24 -11.54 -1.70
CA GLY A 3 -30.67 -11.30 -0.37
C GLY A 3 -29.13 -11.24 -0.35
N LEU A 4 -28.46 -12.04 -1.19
CA LEU A 4 -27.00 -12.02 -1.29
C LEU A 4 -26.49 -10.73 -1.92
N ASP A 5 -27.22 -10.15 -2.85
CA ASP A 5 -26.83 -8.90 -3.51
C ASP A 5 -26.95 -7.71 -2.55
N THR A 6 -27.99 -7.68 -1.70
CA THR A 6 -28.13 -6.67 -0.64
C THR A 6 -27.02 -6.77 0.40
N VAL A 7 -26.69 -7.98 0.86
CA VAL A 7 -25.60 -8.18 1.83
C VAL A 7 -24.25 -7.81 1.22
N LYS A 8 -24.00 -8.14 -0.05
CA LYS A 8 -22.80 -7.71 -0.78
C LYS A 8 -22.71 -6.19 -0.93
N GLY A 9 -23.84 -5.53 -1.17
CA GLY A 9 -23.91 -4.06 -1.23
C GLY A 9 -23.47 -3.42 0.10
N TRP A 10 -24.08 -3.84 1.20
CA TRP A 10 -23.72 -3.34 2.53
C TRP A 10 -22.27 -3.66 2.93
N ALA A 11 -21.79 -4.88 2.62
CA ALA A 11 -20.41 -5.26 2.88
C ALA A 11 -19.43 -4.38 2.09
N ARG A 12 -19.76 -4.01 0.84
CA ARG A 12 -18.94 -3.09 0.04
C ARG A 12 -18.88 -1.70 0.67
N GLU A 13 -20.02 -1.14 1.07
CA GLU A 13 -20.07 0.18 1.71
C GLU A 13 -19.28 0.20 3.02
N LEU A 14 -19.33 -0.87 3.81
CA LEU A 14 -18.49 -1.00 5.00
C LEU A 14 -17.00 -1.09 4.67
N ILE A 15 -16.62 -1.85 3.65
CA ILE A 15 -15.22 -1.93 3.21
C ILE A 15 -14.73 -0.55 2.77
N ASP A 16 -15.53 0.19 1.99
CA ASP A 16 -15.17 1.54 1.54
C ASP A 16 -14.96 2.48 2.74
N LEU A 17 -15.81 2.39 3.77
CA LEU A 17 -15.64 3.14 5.01
C LEU A 17 -14.34 2.74 5.75
N LEU A 18 -14.07 1.44 5.87
CA LEU A 18 -12.84 0.94 6.52
C LEU A 18 -11.57 1.34 5.76
N LEU A 19 -11.61 1.42 4.43
CA LEU A 19 -10.49 1.90 3.62
C LEU A 19 -10.13 3.36 3.95
N VAL A 20 -11.13 4.22 4.17
CA VAL A 20 -10.89 5.60 4.62
C VAL A 20 -10.21 5.62 6.00
N PHE A 21 -10.62 4.73 6.90
CA PHE A 21 -9.97 4.60 8.22
C PHE A 21 -8.51 4.14 8.12
N ILE A 22 -8.15 3.29 7.16
CA ILE A 22 -6.75 2.88 6.93
C ILE A 22 -5.91 4.08 6.49
N VAL A 23 -6.40 4.88 5.54
CA VAL A 23 -5.68 6.08 5.07
C VAL A 23 -5.48 7.06 6.23
N LEU A 24 -6.51 7.30 7.03
CA LEU A 24 -6.42 8.15 8.21
C LEU A 24 -5.40 7.59 9.23
N GLY A 25 -5.41 6.29 9.45
CA GLY A 25 -4.47 5.62 10.35
C GLY A 25 -3.01 5.76 9.93
N VAL A 26 -2.71 5.60 8.64
CA VAL A 26 -1.37 5.81 8.08
C VAL A 26 -0.91 7.26 8.25
N VAL A 27 -1.78 8.24 7.96
CA VAL A 27 -1.46 9.66 8.14
C VAL A 27 -1.19 9.99 9.61
N CYS A 28 -2.05 9.50 10.52
CA CYS A 28 -1.84 9.66 11.97
C CYS A 28 -0.52 9.03 12.43
N GLN A 29 -0.19 7.83 11.96
CA GLN A 29 1.06 7.16 12.32
C GLN A 29 2.30 7.92 11.78
N ILE A 30 2.22 8.52 10.60
CA ILE A 30 3.31 9.35 10.06
C ILE A 30 3.52 10.63 10.88
N ILE A 31 2.43 11.29 11.29
CA ILE A 31 2.49 12.56 12.03
C ILE A 31 2.89 12.34 13.50
N PHE A 32 2.32 11.34 14.15
CA PHE A 32 2.47 11.12 15.59
C PHE A 32 3.50 10.04 15.96
N GLY A 33 3.95 9.19 15.02
CA GLY A 33 4.91 8.11 15.27
C GLY A 33 4.27 6.78 15.70
N ASN A 34 5.10 5.78 16.04
CA ASN A 34 4.64 4.46 16.55
C ASN A 34 4.69 4.37 18.08
N GLU A 35 3.87 3.45 18.62
CA GLU A 35 3.76 2.81 19.95
C GLU A 35 4.20 3.55 21.22
N THR A 36 5.26 4.33 21.20
CA THR A 36 5.70 5.17 22.31
C THR A 36 4.86 6.45 22.44
N THR A 37 4.15 6.88 21.39
CA THR A 37 3.37 8.13 21.32
C THR A 37 1.83 7.96 21.30
N GLY A 38 1.31 6.85 21.85
CA GLY A 38 -0.02 6.85 22.46
C GLY A 38 -1.24 6.74 21.53
N ILE A 39 -1.13 6.12 20.35
CA ILE A 39 -2.32 5.78 19.54
C ILE A 39 -2.48 4.25 19.43
N PRO A 40 -3.29 3.62 20.32
CA PRO A 40 -3.36 2.15 20.47
C PRO A 40 -3.91 1.38 19.25
N TYR A 41 -4.62 2.06 18.34
CA TYR A 41 -5.38 1.41 17.26
C TYR A 41 -4.74 1.57 15.87
N PHE A 42 -3.77 2.47 15.72
CA PHE A 42 -3.08 2.75 14.45
C PHE A 42 -1.59 2.34 14.48
N GLY A 43 -1.18 1.58 15.50
CA GLY A 43 0.16 0.97 15.54
C GLY A 43 0.34 0.02 14.36
N GLU A 44 1.51 0.07 13.73
CA GLU A 44 1.94 -0.86 12.67
C GLU A 44 1.33 -0.73 11.26
N MET A 45 0.34 0.14 11.00
CA MET A 45 -0.21 0.30 9.63
C MET A 45 0.86 0.68 8.60
N THR A 46 1.68 1.67 8.92
CA THR A 46 2.80 2.10 8.08
C THR A 46 3.90 1.04 8.01
N ALA A 47 4.14 0.29 9.08
CA ALA A 47 5.14 -0.78 9.10
C ALA A 47 4.73 -1.92 8.16
N ASN A 48 3.48 -2.38 8.24
CA ASN A 48 2.92 -3.41 7.37
C ASN A 48 2.99 -3.00 5.89
N LEU A 49 2.71 -1.73 5.56
CA LEU A 49 2.85 -1.22 4.19
C LEU A 49 4.31 -1.18 3.72
N ILE A 50 5.22 -0.72 4.58
CA ILE A 50 6.66 -0.70 4.29
C ILE A 50 7.19 -2.11 4.08
N ASP A 51 6.75 -3.09 4.85
CA ASP A 51 7.21 -4.47 4.75
C ASP A 51 6.74 -5.13 3.44
N VAL A 52 5.53 -4.82 2.97
CA VAL A 52 5.08 -5.21 1.62
C VAL A 52 5.97 -4.59 0.54
N ILE A 53 6.29 -3.30 0.66
CA ILE A 53 7.18 -2.60 -0.28
C ILE A 53 8.59 -3.21 -0.26
N LYS A 54 9.12 -3.51 0.93
CA LYS A 54 10.42 -4.19 1.08
C LYS A 54 10.40 -5.59 0.49
N GLY A 55 9.30 -6.33 0.61
CA GLY A 55 9.13 -7.64 -0.03
C GLY A 55 9.33 -7.58 -1.56
N PHE A 56 8.87 -6.51 -2.21
CA PHE A 56 9.16 -6.28 -3.64
C PHE A 56 10.63 -5.95 -3.92
N GLY A 57 11.32 -5.31 -2.97
CA GLY A 57 12.75 -5.00 -3.03
C GLY A 57 13.67 -6.20 -2.79
N GLU A 58 13.35 -7.04 -1.79
CA GLU A 58 14.17 -8.15 -1.33
C GLU A 58 14.09 -9.38 -2.23
N GLY A 59 13.00 -9.55 -2.99
CA GLY A 59 12.80 -10.68 -3.91
C GLY A 59 13.67 -10.68 -5.17
N ASN A 60 14.71 -9.84 -5.27
CA ASN A 60 15.51 -9.58 -6.48
C ASN A 60 14.73 -9.03 -7.70
N ILE A 61 13.40 -8.91 -7.60
CA ILE A 61 12.51 -8.38 -8.64
C ILE A 61 12.78 -6.89 -8.88
N ALA A 62 12.97 -6.10 -7.83
CA ALA A 62 13.29 -4.68 -7.97
C ALA A 62 14.60 -4.45 -8.77
N GLY A 63 15.62 -5.29 -8.57
CA GLY A 63 16.86 -5.26 -9.35
C GLY A 63 16.63 -5.60 -10.84
N LEU A 64 15.79 -6.59 -11.12
CA LEU A 64 15.40 -6.94 -12.49
C LEU A 64 14.63 -5.80 -13.18
N ILE A 65 13.70 -5.16 -12.46
CA ILE A 65 12.95 -3.99 -12.95
C ILE A 65 13.89 -2.81 -13.22
N ALA A 66 14.84 -2.53 -12.32
CA ALA A 66 15.82 -1.47 -12.52
C ALA A 66 16.65 -1.69 -13.79
N LEU A 67 17.06 -2.93 -14.07
CA LEU A 67 17.81 -3.28 -15.28
C LEU A 67 16.96 -3.09 -16.56
N LEU A 68 15.67 -3.46 -16.52
CA LEU A 68 14.73 -3.21 -17.60
C LEU A 68 14.55 -1.70 -17.89
N VAL A 69 14.45 -0.88 -16.84
CA VAL A 69 14.36 0.58 -16.96
C VAL A 69 15.62 1.16 -17.59
N ILE A 70 16.80 0.71 -17.17
CA ILE A 70 18.08 1.15 -17.76
C ILE A 70 18.16 0.81 -19.26
N ILE A 71 17.80 -0.42 -19.64
CA ILE A 71 17.76 -0.84 -21.05
C ILE A 71 16.75 0.02 -21.84
N SER A 72 15.59 0.30 -21.25
CA SER A 72 14.57 1.15 -21.88
C SER A 72 15.08 2.56 -22.13
N LEU A 73 15.74 3.19 -21.15
CA LEU A 73 16.31 4.52 -21.28
C LEU A 73 17.46 4.54 -22.29
N TYR A 74 18.34 3.54 -22.28
CA TYR A 74 19.42 3.43 -23.27
C TYR A 74 18.88 3.33 -24.70
N ARG A 75 17.85 2.50 -24.92
CA ARG A 75 17.18 2.38 -26.23
C ARG A 75 16.44 3.66 -26.64
N ALA A 76 15.86 4.37 -25.68
CA ALA A 76 15.19 5.65 -25.95
C ALA A 76 16.22 6.74 -26.33
N GLY A 77 17.35 6.81 -25.63
CA GLY A 77 18.42 7.77 -25.91
C GLY A 77 19.12 7.54 -27.25
N GLN A 78 19.21 6.30 -27.74
CA GLN A 78 19.76 5.99 -29.07
C GLN A 78 18.86 6.40 -30.25
N ARG A 79 17.61 6.80 -29.98
CA ARG A 79 16.64 7.21 -31.02
C ARG A 79 16.51 8.73 -31.17
N ALA A 80 17.24 9.52 -30.37
CA ALA A 80 17.34 10.97 -30.46
C ALA A 80 18.65 11.39 -31.13
#